data_AF-A0A7R9LZC9-F1
#
_entry.id   AF-A0A7R9LZC9-F1
#
_cell.length_a   1.000
_cell.length_b   1.000
_cell.length_c   1.000
_cell.angle_alpha   90.00
_cell.angle_beta   90.00
_cell.angle_gamma   90.00
#
_symmetry.space_group_name_H-M   'P 1'
#
loop_
_entity.id
_entity.type
_entity.pdbx_description
1 polymer ?
#
loop_
_entity_poly.entity_id
_entity_poly.type
_entity_poly.pdbx_seq_one_letter_code
_entity_poly.pdbx_strand_id
1 'polypeptide(L)' 'MALNARKNAELSSYRDQQFKGSREEQEDLLSESTTLYVGNLSFYTREEQIYELF' A
#
# COMPACT_ATOMS: atom_id res chain seq x y z
N MET A 1 -9.57 -22.71 15.98
CA MET A 1 -8.32 -22.43 15.26
C MET A 1 -8.60 -21.24 14.35
N ALA A 2 -8.32 -20.02 14.83
CA ALA A 2 -8.70 -18.81 14.11
C ALA A 2 -7.86 -18.68 12.84
N LEU A 3 -8.52 -18.58 11.69
CA LEU A 3 -7.87 -18.32 10.41
C LEU A 3 -7.28 -16.91 10.50
N ASN A 4 -5.95 -16.79 10.55
CA ASN A 4 -5.21 -15.53 10.60
C ASN A 4 -5.38 -14.77 9.27
N ALA A 5 -6.51 -14.08 9.11
CA ALA A 5 -6.92 -13.43 7.87
C ALA A 5 -6.16 -12.13 7.54
N ARG A 6 -5.20 -11.71 8.37
CA ARG A 6 -4.58 -10.37 8.27
C ARG A 6 -3.13 -10.31 7.79
N LYS A 7 -2.51 -11.44 7.44
CA LYS A 7 -1.12 -11.42 6.93
C LYS A 7 -0.95 -10.50 5.71
N ASN A 8 -1.95 -10.42 4.84
CA ASN A 8 -1.86 -9.63 3.60
C ASN A 8 -2.10 -8.13 3.80
N ALA A 9 -2.53 -7.71 5.00
CA ALA A 9 -2.81 -6.32 5.33
C ALA A 9 -1.75 -5.73 6.29
N GLU A 10 -0.69 -6.48 6.61
CA GLU A 10 0.42 -5.97 7.41
C GLU A 10 1.25 -4.96 6.61
N LEU A 11 1.73 -3.92 7.29
CA LEU A 11 2.58 -2.91 6.66
C LEU A 11 3.88 -3.54 6.16
N SER A 12 4.25 -3.23 4.91
CA SER A 12 5.55 -3.63 4.36
C SER A 12 6.71 -2.95 5.09
N SER A 13 7.94 -3.39 4.81
CA SER A 13 9.15 -2.74 5.33
C SER A 13 9.46 -1.38 4.68
N TYR A 14 8.80 -1.02 3.58
CA TYR A 14 9.03 0.24 2.89
C TYR A 14 8.51 1.43 3.71
N ARG A 15 9.30 2.52 3.74
CA ARG A 15 8.93 3.82 4.31
C ARG A 15 9.42 4.91 3.36
N ASP A 16 8.56 5.88 3.07
CA ASP A 16 8.93 7.03 2.23
C ASP A 16 9.88 7.95 2.98
N GLN A 17 11.10 8.10 2.46
CA GLN A 17 12.17 8.92 3.04
C GLN A 17 11.93 10.42 2.90
N GLN A 18 11.04 10.83 1.98
CA GLN A 18 10.71 12.24 1.76
C GLN A 18 9.47 12.69 2.57
N PHE A 19 8.90 11.79 3.38
CA PHE A 19 7.77 12.11 4.24
C PHE A 19 8.15 13.18 5.27
N LYS A 20 7.32 14.21 5.39
CA LYS A 20 7.57 15.39 6.24
C LYS A 20 6.96 15.23 7.65
N GLY A 21 7.18 14.08 8.27
CA GLY A 21 6.70 13.75 9.60
C GLY A 21 7.53 12.65 10.26
N SER A 22 7.14 12.25 11.46
CA SER A 22 7.78 11.15 12.17
C SER A 22 7.42 9.79 11.56
N ARG A 23 8.20 8.76 11.91
CA ARG A 23 7.90 7.39 11.49
C ARG A 23 6.59 6.86 12.09
N GLU A 24 6.27 7.25 13.32
CA GLU A 24 5.03 6.88 14.01
C GLU A 24 3.83 7.50 13.27
N GLU A 25 3.90 8.80 12.96
CA GLU A 25 2.86 9.47 12.15
C GLU A 25 2.67 8.81 10.78
N GLN A 26 3.76 8.39 10.12
CA GLN A 26 3.68 7.67 8.85
C GLN A 26 3.00 6.31 9.00
N GLU A 27 3.29 5.56 10.06
CA GLU A 27 2.70 4.25 10.33
C GLU A 27 1.21 4.36 10.67
N ASP A 28 0.82 5.38 11.44
CA ASP A 28 -0.58 5.67 11.75
C ASP A 28 -1.37 5.98 10.48
N LEU A 29 -0.86 6.88 9.62
CA LEU A 29 -1.48 7.21 8.34
C LEU A 29 -1.57 5.99 7.41
N LEU A 30 -0.54 5.15 7.36
CA LEU A 30 -0.56 3.92 6.55
C LEU A 30 -1.59 2.90 7.07
N SER A 31 -1.86 2.88 8.37
CA SER A 31 -2.83 1.96 8.96
C SER A 31 -4.29 2.28 8.59
N GLU A 32 -4.57 3.56 8.28
CA GLU A 32 -5.90 4.06 7.91
C GLU A 32 -6.02 4.40 6.40
N SER A 33 -4.92 4.31 5.65
CA SER A 33 -4.87 4.71 4.24
C SER A 33 -5.79 3.87 3.37
N THR A 34 -6.48 4.55 2.45
CA THR A 34 -7.24 3.94 1.35
C THR A 34 -6.49 4.03 0.01
N THR A 35 -5.20 4.37 0.04
CA THR A 35 -4.36 4.59 -1.15
C THR A 35 -3.26 3.52 -1.21
N LEU A 36 -3.17 2.82 -2.34
CA LEU A 36 -2.21 1.73 -2.55
C LEU A 36 -1.13 2.10 -3.57
N TYR A 37 0.12 1.77 -3.25
CA TYR A 37 1.21 1.74 -4.23
C TYR A 37 1.20 0.40 -4.97
N VAL A 38 1.07 0.43 -6.30
CA VAL A 38 1.08 -0.78 -7.15
C VAL A 38 2.36 -0.80 -7.98
N GLY A 39 3.26 -1.71 -7.64
CA GLY A 39 4.54 -1.92 -8.37
C GLY A 39 4.46 -3.02 -9.42
N ASN A 40 5.54 -3.18 -10.18
CA ASN A 40 5.72 -4.27 -11.16
C ASN A 40 4.64 -4.33 -12.26
N LEU A 41 4.09 -3.17 -12.66
CA LEU A 41 3.22 -3.08 -13.83
C LEU A 41 4.04 -3.16 -15.11
N SER A 42 3.43 -3.71 -16.17
CA SER A 42 4.01 -3.61 -17.52
C SER A 42 4.05 -2.15 -17.96
N PHE A 43 5.09 -1.75 -18.70
CA PHE A 43 5.17 -0.40 -19.26
C PHE A 43 4.05 -0.08 -20.26
N TYR A 44 3.39 -1.11 -20.80
CA TYR A 44 2.24 -0.95 -21.70
C TYR A 44 0.90 -0.98 -20.97
N THR A 45 0.88 -1.20 -19.65
CA THR A 45 -0.35 -1.14 -18.85
C THR A 45 -0.92 0.27 -18.90
N ARG A 46 -2.20 0.38 -19.22
CA ARG A 46 -2.91 1.66 -19.28
C ARG A 46 -3.76 1.87 -18.04
N GLU A 47 -4.11 3.13 -17.80
CA GLU A 47 -4.93 3.56 -16.68
C GLU A 47 -6.28 2.82 -16.65
N GLU A 48 -6.95 2.65 -17.79
CA GLU A 48 -8.28 2.03 -17.85
C GLU A 48 -8.26 0.57 -17.37
N GLN A 49 -7.15 -0.13 -17.59
CA GLN A 49 -7.00 -1.53 -17.14
C GLN A 49 -6.86 -1.61 -15.62
N ILE A 50 -6.21 -0.62 -15.00
CA ILE A 50 -6.09 -0.53 -13.54
C ILE A 50 -7.45 -0.17 -12.93
N TYR A 51 -8.17 0.79 -13.54
CA TYR A 51 -9.53 1.15 -13.13
C TYR A 51 -10.54 0.01 -13.27
N GLU A 52 -10.38 -0.88 -14.25
CA GLU A 52 -11.29 -2.03 -14.41
C GLU A 52 -11.02 -3.12 -13.37
N LEU A 53 -9.76 -3.29 -12.94
CA LEU A 53 -9.36 -4.32 -11.98
C LEU A 53 -9.64 -3.93 -10.52
N PHE A 54 -9.38 -2.67 -10.16
CA PHE A 54 -9.47 -2.15 -8.79
C PHE A 54 -10.72 -1.31 -8.59
#